data_AF-A0A2V6XA62-F1
#
_entry.id   AF-A0A2V6XA62-F1
#
_cell.length_a   1.000
_cell.length_b   1.000
_cell.length_c   1.000
_cell.angle_alpha   90.00
_cell.angle_beta   90.00
_cell.angle_gamma   90.00
#
_symmetry.space_group_name_H-M   'P 1'
#
loop_
_entity.id
_entity.type
_entity.pdbx_description
1 polymer ?
#
loop_
_entity_poly.entity_id
_entity_poly.type
_entity_poly.pdbx_seq_one_letter_code
_entity_poly.pdbx_strand_id
1 'polypeptide(L)'
;MTWALRRARTPRTLLAVVVVASGVLSALFVNDVLAMASTLAGNLTLLGSVANLIVVETARAARVEIGFVEYCKVGVPLTLVTLLLGWLLLALVPV
;
A
#
# COMPACT_ATOMS: atom_id res chain seq x y z
N MET A 1 -50.85 8.81 -7.97
CA MET A 1 -49.62 8.93 -7.14
C MET A 1 -49.02 7.56 -6.74
N THR A 2 -49.21 6.48 -7.50
CA THR A 2 -48.84 5.11 -7.05
C THR A 2 -47.90 4.36 -7.99
N TRP A 3 -47.53 4.94 -9.14
CA TRP A 3 -46.61 4.34 -10.10
C TRP A 3 -45.13 4.55 -9.74
N ALA A 4 -44.83 5.60 -8.96
CA ALA A 4 -43.47 5.94 -8.50
C ALA A 4 -42.93 4.97 -7.42
N LEU A 5 -43.80 4.25 -6.70
CA LEU A 5 -43.40 3.36 -5.59
C LEU A 5 -43.04 1.92 -6.02
N ARG A 6 -43.25 1.55 -7.29
CA ARG A 6 -42.98 0.17 -7.78
C ARG A 6 -41.64 0.01 -8.52
N ARG A 7 -40.82 1.06 -8.62
CA ARG A 7 -39.45 0.99 -9.18
C ARG A 7 -38.41 0.53 -8.13
N ALA A 8 -38.85 0.09 -6.96
CA ALA A 8 -38.02 -0.67 -6.02
C ALA A 8 -37.84 -2.12 -6.50
N ARG A 9 -36.99 -2.35 -7.51
CA ARG A 9 -36.51 -3.72 -7.82
C ARG A 9 -35.23 -3.98 -7.01
N THR A 10 -35.44 -4.58 -5.84
CA THR A 10 -34.48 -5.19 -4.91
C THR A 10 -33.26 -4.35 -4.51
N PRO A 11 -33.26 -3.73 -3.31
CA PRO A 11 -32.10 -3.01 -2.74
C PRO A 11 -30.80 -3.82 -2.78
N ARG A 12 -30.90 -5.14 -2.65
CA ARG A 12 -29.79 -6.09 -2.67
C ARG A 12 -29.10 -6.20 -4.03
N THR A 13 -29.83 -6.03 -5.14
CA THR A 13 -29.24 -6.11 -6.49
C THR A 13 -28.47 -4.85 -6.82
N LEU A 14 -28.97 -3.68 -6.39
CA LEU A 14 -28.22 -2.42 -6.47
C LEU A 14 -26.94 -2.47 -5.64
N LEU A 15 -27.02 -2.97 -4.40
CA LEU A 15 -25.84 -3.18 -3.56
C LEU A 15 -24.84 -4.16 -4.19
N ALA A 16 -25.30 -5.28 -4.75
CA ALA A 16 -24.43 -6.24 -5.40
C ALA A 16 -23.71 -5.65 -6.63
N VAL A 17 -24.43 -4.93 -7.48
CA VAL A 17 -23.84 -4.26 -8.66
C VAL A 17 -22.83 -3.19 -8.22
N VAL A 18 -23.15 -2.39 -7.21
CA VAL A 18 -22.25 -1.35 -6.70
C VAL A 18 -20.99 -1.96 -6.08
N VAL A 19 -21.12 -3.01 -5.26
CA VAL A 19 -19.97 -3.68 -4.62
C VAL A 19 -19.08 -4.37 -5.64
N VAL A 20 -19.66 -5.03 -6.64
CA VAL A 20 -18.87 -5.67 -7.71
C VAL A 20 -18.21 -4.62 -8.59
N ALA A 21 -18.94 -3.58 -9.01
CA ALA A 21 -18.38 -2.51 -9.84
C ALA A 21 -17.28 -1.73 -9.11
N SER A 22 -17.51 -1.35 -7.84
CA SER A 22 -16.50 -0.67 -7.02
C SER A 22 -15.33 -1.57 -6.67
N GLY A 23 -15.58 -2.86 -6.41
CA GLY A 23 -14.55 -3.86 -6.14
C GLY A 23 -13.64 -4.10 -7.34
N VAL A 24 -14.20 -4.24 -8.54
CA VAL A 24 -13.41 -4.39 -9.78
C VAL A 24 -12.59 -3.14 -10.06
N LEU A 25 -13.19 -1.94 -9.95
CA LEU A 25 -12.46 -0.69 -10.14
C LEU A 25 -11.34 -0.52 -9.09
N SER A 26 -11.60 -0.86 -7.84
CA SER A 26 -10.60 -0.80 -6.76
C SER A 26 -9.48 -1.82 -6.95
N ALA A 27 -9.79 -3.02 -7.46
CA ALA A 27 -8.81 -4.06 -7.72
C ALA A 27 -7.84 -3.68 -8.84
N LEU A 28 -8.31 -2.95 -9.86
CA LEU A 28 -7.51 -2.53 -11.01
C LEU A 28 -6.66 -1.29 -10.76
N PHE A 29 -7.06 -0.40 -9.84
CA PHE A 29 -6.37 0.89 -9.66
C PHE A 29 -5.81 1.09 -8.25
N VAL A 30 -6.59 0.78 -7.22
CA VAL A 30 -6.26 1.16 -5.82
C VAL A 30 -5.44 0.08 -5.12
N ASN A 31 -5.64 -1.19 -5.48
CA ASN A 31 -4.97 -2.33 -4.84
C ASN A 31 -3.46 -2.33 -5.10
N ASP A 32 -3.02 -2.05 -6.33
CA ASP A 32 -1.58 -2.04 -6.67
C ASP A 32 -0.79 -0.98 -5.90
N VAL A 33 -1.38 0.21 -5.74
CA VAL A 33 -0.79 1.28 -4.92
C VAL A 33 -0.70 0.85 -3.45
N LEU A 34 -1.74 0.19 -2.93
CA LEU A 34 -1.77 -0.33 -1.55
C LEU A 34 -0.76 -1.46 -1.33
N ALA A 35 -0.65 -2.40 -2.27
CA ALA A 35 0.30 -3.52 -2.21
C ALA A 35 1.75 -3.02 -2.27
N MET A 36 2.03 -2.09 -3.18
CA MET A 36 3.33 -1.42 -3.29
C MET A 36 3.65 -0.62 -2.02
N ALA A 37 2.70 0.19 -1.54
CA ALA A 37 2.90 0.99 -0.34
C ALA A 37 3.11 0.13 0.91
N SER A 38 2.38 -0.97 1.06
CA SER A 38 2.54 -1.89 2.19
C SER A 38 3.92 -2.57 2.18
N THR A 39 4.44 -2.92 1.00
CA THR A 39 5.76 -3.54 0.87
C THR A 39 6.89 -2.54 1.14
N LEU A 40 6.79 -1.33 0.58
CA LEU A 40 7.80 -0.29 0.75
C LEU A 40 7.79 0.30 2.18
N ALA A 41 6.61 0.46 2.79
CA ALA A 41 6.49 0.92 4.17
C ALA A 41 7.07 -0.07 5.18
N GLY A 42 7.12 -1.37 4.85
CA GLY A 42 7.85 -2.38 5.63
C GLY A 42 9.34 -2.08 5.78
N ASN A 43 9.94 -1.31 4.86
CA ASN A 43 11.36 -0.93 4.93
C ASN A 43 11.61 0.37 5.72
N LEU A 44 10.57 1.04 6.22
CA LEU A 44 10.67 2.30 6.97
C LEU A 44 11.39 2.12 8.32
N THR A 45 11.25 0.95 8.94
CA THR A 45 11.78 0.67 10.27
C THR A 45 12.67 -0.56 10.29
N LEU A 46 13.56 -0.58 11.26
CA LEU A 46 14.52 -1.66 11.49
C LEU A 46 13.82 -3.02 11.74
N LEU A 47 12.61 -2.99 12.32
CA LEU A 47 11.79 -4.18 12.61
C LEU A 47 10.80 -4.56 11.50
N GLY A 48 10.65 -3.73 10.47
CA GLY A 48 9.59 -3.90 9.48
C GLY A 48 9.84 -5.01 8.46
N SER A 49 11.05 -5.58 8.41
CA SER A 49 11.38 -6.74 7.59
C SER A 49 12.54 -7.55 8.17
N VAL A 50 12.49 -8.87 7.98
CA VAL A 50 13.59 -9.80 8.34
C VAL A 50 14.90 -9.40 7.65
N ALA A 51 14.82 -8.86 6.43
CA ALA A 51 15.99 -8.38 5.70
C ALA A 51 16.73 -7.24 6.43
N ASN A 52 16.00 -6.34 7.09
CA ASN A 52 16.60 -5.23 7.82
C ASN A 52 17.38 -5.73 9.04
N LEU A 53 16.86 -6.75 9.72
CA LEU A 53 17.55 -7.41 10.83
C LEU A 53 18.80 -8.14 10.36
N ILE A 54 18.77 -8.81 9.20
CA ILE A 54 19.96 -9.47 8.63
C ILE A 54 21.08 -8.46 8.40
N VAL A 55 20.78 -7.28 7.84
CA VAL A 55 21.78 -6.23 7.61
C VAL A 55 22.33 -5.70 8.93
N VAL A 56 21.48 -5.46 9.92
CA VAL A 56 21.90 -4.95 11.24
C VAL A 56 22.73 -5.98 12.00
N GLU A 57 22.36 -7.26 11.99
CA GLU A 57 23.17 -8.32 12.60
C GLU A 57 24.52 -8.49 11.89
N THR A 58 24.54 -8.34 10.56
CA THR A 58 25.80 -8.37 9.78
C THR A 58 26.69 -7.16 10.12
N ALA A 59 26.12 -5.97 10.27
CA ALA A 59 26.84 -4.77 10.69
C ALA A 59 27.37 -4.92 12.13
N ARG A 60 26.58 -5.52 13.02
CA ARG A 60 26.97 -5.80 14.40
C ARG A 60 28.13 -6.80 14.48
N ALA A 61 28.15 -7.82 13.62
CA ALA A 61 29.29 -8.74 13.48
C ALA A 61 30.58 -8.01 13.05
N ALA A 62 30.47 -6.91 12.30
CA ALA A 62 31.56 -6.01 11.94
C ALA A 62 31.85 -4.91 13.00
N ARG A 63 31.26 -4.99 14.19
CA ARG A 63 31.30 -3.99 15.28
C ARG A 63 30.74 -2.61 14.94
N VAL A 64 29.81 -2.53 13.98
CA VAL A 64 29.03 -1.32 13.68
C VAL A 64 27.63 -1.51 14.27
N GLU A 65 27.32 -0.77 15.34
CA GLU A 65 25.99 -0.79 15.94
C GLU A 65 25.09 0.23 15.24
N ILE A 66 23.99 -0.24 14.63
CA ILE A 66 23.01 0.63 13.97
C ILE A 66 21.80 0.77 14.91
N GLY A 67 21.58 1.96 15.44
CA GLY A 67 20.43 2.25 16.30
C GLY A 67 19.12 2.40 15.51
N PHE A 68 17.97 2.23 16.19
CA PHE A 68 16.65 2.40 15.58
C PHE A 68 16.45 3.79 14.93
N VAL A 69 16.85 4.85 15.64
CA VAL A 69 16.69 6.23 15.16
C VAL A 69 17.62 6.54 14.00
N GLU A 70 18.83 5.98 14.02
CA GLU A 70 19.81 6.14 12.94
C GLU A 70 19.34 5.44 11.66
N TYR A 71 18.80 4.23 11.79
CA TYR A 71 18.14 3.54 10.70
C TYR A 71 16.93 4.33 10.17
N CYS A 72 16.04 4.79 11.04
CA CYS A 72 14.85 5.55 10.63
C CYS A 72 15.19 6.86 9.93
N LYS A 73 16.29 7.54 10.28
CA LYS A 73 16.77 8.74 9.56
C LYS A 73 17.11 8.47 8.09
N VAL A 74 17.48 7.24 7.74
CA VAL A 74 17.76 6.82 6.36
C VAL A 74 16.55 6.14 5.72
N GLY A 75 15.85 5.28 6.49
CA GLY A 75 14.69 4.53 6.05
C GLY A 75 13.48 5.41 5.72
N VAL A 76 13.22 6.47 6.50
CA VAL A 76 12.10 7.40 6.24
C VAL A 76 12.27 8.15 4.90
N PRO A 77 13.40 8.83 4.63
CA PRO A 77 13.64 9.45 3.32
C PRO A 77 13.55 8.45 2.17
N LEU A 78 14.16 7.27 2.31
CA LEU A 78 14.17 6.24 1.27
C LEU A 78 12.76 5.74 0.95
N THR A 79 11.95 5.50 1.99
CA THR A 79 10.56 5.06 1.83
C THR A 79 9.71 6.14 1.16
N LEU A 80 9.87 7.41 1.55
CA LEU A 80 9.15 8.51 0.92
C LEU A 80 9.52 8.67 -0.57
N VAL A 81 10.82 8.58 -0.90
CA VAL A 81 11.30 8.66 -2.28
C VAL A 81 10.78 7.48 -3.10
N THR A 82 10.83 6.26 -2.58
CA THR A 82 10.36 5.07 -3.30
C THR A 82 8.84 5.04 -3.46
N LEU A 83 8.08 5.51 -2.46
CA LEU A 83 6.62 5.71 -2.59
C LEU A 83 6.28 6.76 -3.64
N LEU A 84 7.00 7.89 -3.66
CA LEU A 84 6.81 8.93 -4.66
C LEU A 84 7.13 8.42 -6.07
N LEU A 85 8.25 7.72 -6.25
CA LEU A 85 8.64 7.14 -7.53
C LEU A 85 7.66 6.06 -7.98
N GLY A 86 7.21 5.19 -7.06
CA GLY A 86 6.23 4.15 -7.35
C GLY A 86 4.88 4.73 -7.75
N TRP A 87 4.41 5.76 -7.05
CA TRP A 87 3.20 6.48 -7.43
C TRP A 87 3.35 7.16 -8.79
N LEU A 88 4.49 7.81 -9.03
CA LEU A 88 4.78 8.45 -10.31
C LEU A 88 4.85 7.44 -11.47
N LEU A 89 5.45 6.27 -11.25
CA LEU A 89 5.51 5.19 -12.23
C LEU A 89 4.11 4.67 -12.58
N LEU A 90 3.29 4.36 -11.57
CA LEU A 90 1.90 3.93 -11.77
C LEU A 90 1.03 5.01 -12.42
N ALA A 91 1.34 6.29 -12.17
CA ALA A 91 0.66 7.41 -12.80
C ALA A 91 1.09 7.64 -14.27
N LEU A 92 2.35 7.36 -14.61
CA LEU A 92 2.91 7.53 -15.95
C LEU A 92 2.68 6.33 -16.87
N VAL A 93 2.64 5.12 -16.30
CA VAL A 93 2.36 3.86 -16.99
C VAL A 93 0.97 3.40 -16.58
N PRO A 94 -0.10 3.87 -17.27
CA PRO A 94 -1.42 3.30 -17.05
C PRO A 94 -1.38 1.83 -17.48
N VAL A 95 -1.52 0.93 -16.51
CA VAL A 95 -1.73 -0.51 -16.71
C VAL A 95 -3.16 -0.77 -17.14
#